data_AF-A0A9D6N9R0-F1
#
_entry.id   AF-A0A9D6N9R0-F1
#
_cell.length_a   1.000
_cell.length_b   1.000
_cell.length_c   1.000
_cell.angle_alpha   90.00
_cell.angle_beta   90.00
_cell.angle_gamma   90.00
#
_symmetry.space_group_name_H-M   'P 1'
#
loop_
_entity.id
_entity.type
_entity.pdbx_description
1 polymer ?
#
loop_
_entity_poly.entity_id
_entity_poly.type
_entity_poly.pdbx_seq_one_letter_code
_entity_poly.pdbx_strand_id
1 'polypeptide(L)'
;MDLEPTQENISEAFGFQVPPSLAMLVGLARRLRPEEPHRALEAIGIELGGPLFGFLGGQPTSMREPHTPPELFPFLYQPAWQLHIGYVVDEPETACGDEFMLAGLSVEAPEKCGMLARNLPELLSALVHDAGEAAETVATTLCADFELGDCGGLDKARAAAKKERDACSSYCTDDRIGVRVPEEPAPLELLHVEFRRHLIGTRERDRVLDAGRRALKIGAPGAALALARDLIWTLGERTHWYQIALELMEEVYPALHRPLLARVARREWARHYGRRKS
;
A
#
# COMPACT_ATOMS: atom_id res chain seq x y z
N MET A 1 -13.95 -18.40 -16.70
CA MET A 1 -13.08 -19.45 -16.15
C MET A 1 -12.91 -19.11 -14.70
N ASP A 2 -13.39 -19.96 -13.80
CA ASP A 2 -13.15 -19.78 -12.37
C ASP A 2 -11.68 -20.05 -12.11
N LEU A 3 -10.90 -18.99 -11.85
CA LEU A 3 -9.50 -19.13 -11.51
C LEU A 3 -9.41 -19.78 -10.13
N GLU A 4 -8.62 -20.85 -10.04
CA GLU A 4 -8.30 -21.46 -8.77
C GLU A 4 -7.45 -20.47 -7.95
N PRO A 5 -7.82 -20.16 -6.69
CA PRO A 5 -7.13 -19.17 -5.88
C PRO A 5 -5.87 -19.76 -5.26
N THR A 6 -4.92 -20.20 -6.08
CA THR A 6 -3.60 -20.65 -5.63
C THR A 6 -2.69 -19.45 -5.36
N GLN A 7 -1.66 -19.62 -4.52
CA GLN A 7 -0.66 -18.57 -4.29
C GLN A 7 0.00 -18.13 -5.60
N GLU A 8 0.26 -19.07 -6.51
CA GLU A 8 0.86 -18.81 -7.83
C GLU A 8 -0.02 -17.90 -8.68
N ASN A 9 -1.30 -18.24 -8.85
CA ASN A 9 -2.23 -17.46 -9.67
C ASN A 9 -2.45 -16.06 -9.09
N ILE A 10 -2.53 -15.94 -7.76
CA ILE A 10 -2.66 -14.64 -7.10
C ILE A 10 -1.36 -13.84 -7.26
N SER A 11 -0.19 -14.47 -7.12
CA SER A 11 1.11 -13.81 -7.35
C SER A 11 1.21 -13.26 -8.78
N GLU A 12 0.74 -14.01 -9.78
CA GLU A 12 0.68 -13.55 -11.17
C GLU A 12 -0.18 -12.28 -11.32
N ALA A 13 -1.35 -12.26 -10.66
CA ALA A 13 -2.25 -11.11 -10.71
C ALA A 13 -1.65 -9.84 -10.08
N PHE A 14 -0.86 -9.99 -9.01
CA PHE A 14 -0.17 -8.88 -8.34
C PHE A 14 1.15 -8.49 -9.04
N GLY A 15 1.78 -9.43 -9.75
CA GLY A 15 3.07 -9.24 -10.41
C GLY A 15 4.28 -9.37 -9.47
N PHE A 16 4.09 -9.93 -8.27
CA PHE A 16 5.12 -10.29 -7.30
C PHE A 16 4.65 -11.48 -6.46
N GLN A 17 5.56 -12.16 -5.76
CA GLN A 17 5.23 -13.32 -4.95
C GLN A 17 4.44 -12.90 -3.69
N VAL A 18 3.15 -13.22 -3.62
CA VAL A 18 2.31 -12.93 -2.43
C VAL A 18 2.49 -14.00 -1.36
N PRO A 19 2.18 -13.73 -0.07
CA PRO A 19 2.24 -14.76 0.96
C PRO A 19 1.10 -15.78 0.80
N PRO A 20 1.29 -17.05 1.22
CA PRO A 20 0.25 -18.09 1.12
C PRO A 20 -1.05 -17.72 1.83
N SER A 21 -0.96 -16.92 2.89
CA SER A 21 -2.09 -16.42 3.69
C SER A 21 -3.12 -15.67 2.84
N LEU A 22 -2.72 -15.04 1.73
CA LEU A 22 -3.63 -14.36 0.83
C LEU A 22 -4.54 -15.34 0.05
N ALA A 23 -3.98 -16.47 -0.39
CA ALA A 23 -4.73 -17.54 -1.06
C ALA A 23 -5.72 -18.20 -0.08
N MET A 24 -5.27 -18.43 1.15
CA MET A 24 -6.11 -18.94 2.23
C MET A 24 -7.30 -18.00 2.51
N LEU A 25 -7.07 -16.68 2.48
CA LEU A 25 -8.13 -15.68 2.69
C LEU A 25 -9.22 -15.77 1.63
N VAL A 26 -8.85 -15.95 0.35
CA VAL A 26 -9.81 -16.12 -0.75
C VAL A 26 -10.59 -17.43 -0.60
N GLY A 27 -9.91 -18.52 -0.25
CA GLY A 27 -10.55 -19.81 0.02
C GLY A 27 -11.55 -19.73 1.18
N LEU A 28 -11.17 -19.07 2.27
CA LEU A 28 -12.03 -18.79 3.42
C LEU A 28 -13.25 -17.97 3.00
N ALA A 29 -13.05 -16.88 2.26
CA ALA A 29 -14.13 -16.01 1.80
C ALA A 29 -15.20 -16.77 1.00
N ARG A 30 -14.76 -17.65 0.08
CA ARG A 30 -15.66 -18.54 -0.68
C ARG A 30 -16.42 -19.53 0.21
N ARG A 31 -15.84 -20.01 1.31
CA ARG A 31 -16.53 -20.91 2.25
C ARG A 31 -17.55 -20.18 3.12
N LEU A 32 -17.18 -19.01 3.65
CA LEU A 32 -18.03 -18.23 4.55
C LEU A 32 -19.27 -17.67 3.85
N ARG A 33 -19.13 -17.18 2.61
CA ARG A 33 -20.23 -16.57 1.87
C ARG A 33 -20.15 -16.90 0.37
N PRO A 34 -20.55 -18.10 -0.06
CA PRO A 34 -20.39 -18.56 -1.44
C PRO A 34 -21.00 -17.63 -2.50
N GLU A 35 -22.16 -17.03 -2.21
CA GLU A 35 -22.88 -16.15 -3.15
C GLU A 35 -22.28 -14.73 -3.24
N GLU A 36 -21.64 -14.25 -2.17
CA GLU A 36 -21.05 -12.91 -2.09
C GLU A 36 -19.72 -12.95 -1.33
N PRO A 37 -18.70 -13.66 -1.84
CA PRO A 37 -17.51 -13.96 -1.05
C PRO A 37 -16.66 -12.71 -0.79
N HIS A 38 -16.79 -11.67 -1.62
CA HIS A 38 -16.19 -10.36 -1.36
C HIS A 38 -16.67 -9.68 -0.06
N ARG A 39 -17.87 -10.03 0.43
CA ARG A 39 -18.44 -9.52 1.70
C ARG A 39 -18.36 -10.54 2.84
N ALA A 40 -17.52 -11.57 2.70
CA ALA A 40 -17.40 -12.63 3.69
C ALA A 40 -16.87 -12.14 5.05
N LEU A 41 -16.14 -11.01 5.07
CA LEU A 41 -15.49 -10.46 6.26
C LEU A 41 -16.17 -9.18 6.77
N GLU A 42 -17.39 -8.91 6.32
CA GLU A 42 -18.17 -7.72 6.71
C GLU A 42 -18.40 -7.64 8.23
N ALA A 43 -18.49 -8.79 8.92
CA ALA A 43 -18.63 -8.86 10.37
C ALA A 43 -17.42 -8.32 11.15
N ILE A 44 -16.23 -8.31 10.54
CA ILE A 44 -15.02 -7.67 11.08
C ILE A 44 -14.72 -6.33 10.38
N GLY A 45 -15.70 -5.80 9.65
CA GLY A 45 -15.69 -4.47 9.06
C GLY A 45 -14.90 -4.31 7.77
N ILE A 46 -14.50 -5.40 7.10
CA ILE A 46 -13.72 -5.34 5.84
C ILE A 46 -14.36 -6.13 4.70
N GLU A 47 -14.05 -5.72 3.47
CA GLU A 47 -14.46 -6.36 2.23
C GLU A 47 -13.23 -6.68 1.37
N LEU A 48 -13.29 -7.77 0.61
CA LEU A 48 -12.23 -8.15 -0.34
C LEU A 48 -12.45 -7.44 -1.68
N GLY A 49 -11.37 -6.90 -2.26
CA GLY A 49 -11.43 -6.21 -3.54
C GLY A 49 -10.14 -6.35 -4.34
N GLY A 50 -9.93 -5.42 -5.26
CA GLY A 50 -8.66 -5.30 -5.98
C GLY A 50 -8.44 -6.48 -6.93
N PRO A 51 -7.19 -6.97 -7.04
CA PRO A 51 -6.90 -8.16 -7.82
C PRO A 51 -7.64 -9.41 -7.32
N LEU A 52 -8.00 -9.48 -6.02
CA LEU A 52 -8.69 -10.64 -5.45
C LEU A 52 -10.09 -10.82 -6.01
N PHE A 53 -10.76 -9.75 -6.42
CA PHE A 53 -12.14 -9.81 -6.90
C PHE A 53 -12.30 -10.73 -8.13
N GLY A 54 -11.26 -10.87 -8.96
CA GLY A 54 -11.21 -11.84 -10.06
C GLY A 54 -11.29 -13.30 -9.61
N PHE A 55 -10.72 -13.59 -8.44
CA PHE A 55 -10.76 -14.90 -7.80
C PHE A 55 -12.04 -15.10 -6.97
N LEU A 56 -12.95 -14.13 -6.97
CA LEU A 56 -14.21 -14.19 -6.23
C LEU A 56 -15.43 -14.28 -7.17
N GLY A 57 -15.19 -14.56 -8.46
CA GLY A 57 -16.23 -14.63 -9.50
C GLY A 57 -16.54 -13.28 -10.15
N GLY A 58 -15.85 -12.21 -9.75
CA GLY A 58 -16.03 -10.87 -10.29
C GLY A 58 -15.00 -10.49 -11.37
N GLN A 59 -15.09 -9.25 -11.86
CA GLN A 59 -14.07 -8.67 -12.73
C GLN A 59 -13.01 -7.95 -11.89
N PRO A 60 -11.71 -8.24 -12.01
CA PRO A 60 -10.67 -7.53 -11.26
C PRO A 60 -10.77 -6.02 -11.50
N THR A 61 -10.86 -5.25 -10.43
CA THR A 61 -10.88 -3.77 -10.50
C THR A 61 -9.71 -3.22 -9.71
N SER A 62 -9.06 -2.17 -10.24
CA SER A 62 -8.05 -1.45 -9.47
C SER A 62 -8.72 -0.70 -8.32
N MET A 63 -8.27 -0.95 -7.09
CA MET A 63 -8.62 -0.17 -5.90
C MET A 63 -7.69 1.04 -5.71
N ARG A 64 -6.75 1.27 -6.63
CA ARG A 64 -5.76 2.33 -6.47
C ARG A 64 -6.43 3.69 -6.63
N GLU A 65 -6.30 4.50 -5.60
CA GLU A 65 -6.58 5.92 -5.64
C GLU A 65 -5.31 6.69 -6.07
N PRO A 66 -5.45 7.94 -6.51
CA PRO A 66 -4.30 8.79 -6.87
C PRO A 66 -3.27 8.91 -5.76
N HIS A 67 -3.73 8.94 -4.50
CA HIS A 67 -2.90 9.01 -3.31
C HIS A 67 -2.24 7.67 -2.95
N THR A 68 -2.66 6.55 -3.59
CA THR A 68 -2.08 5.24 -3.33
C THR A 68 -0.65 5.19 -3.86
N PRO A 69 0.37 5.14 -2.97
CA PRO A 69 1.76 5.08 -3.42
C PRO A 69 1.99 3.74 -4.15
N PRO A 70 2.85 3.68 -5.17
CA PRO A 70 3.11 2.46 -5.93
C PRO A 70 3.44 1.22 -5.09
N GLU A 71 4.05 1.40 -3.92
CA GLU A 71 4.39 0.35 -2.95
C GLU A 71 3.17 -0.26 -2.26
N LEU A 72 2.02 0.44 -2.20
CA LEU A 72 0.81 -0.06 -1.56
C LEU A 72 -0.04 -0.81 -2.59
N PHE A 73 -0.26 -2.10 -2.38
CA PHE A 73 -1.09 -2.96 -3.21
C PHE A 73 -2.40 -3.30 -2.51
N PRO A 74 -3.47 -2.48 -2.66
CA PRO A 74 -4.72 -2.67 -1.96
C PRO A 74 -5.51 -3.88 -2.46
N PHE A 75 -6.06 -4.64 -1.51
CA PHE A 75 -6.92 -5.80 -1.75
C PHE A 75 -8.03 -5.99 -0.71
N LEU A 76 -8.06 -5.13 0.32
CA LEU A 76 -9.10 -5.04 1.33
C LEU A 76 -9.64 -3.61 1.38
N TYR A 77 -10.93 -3.46 1.65
CA TYR A 77 -11.59 -2.18 1.85
C TYR A 77 -12.31 -2.15 3.19
N GLN A 78 -12.20 -1.06 3.93
CA GLN A 78 -12.95 -0.83 5.15
C GLN A 78 -13.93 0.34 4.95
N PRO A 79 -15.23 0.07 4.77
CA PRO A 79 -16.21 1.10 4.41
C PRO A 79 -16.32 2.24 5.42
N ALA A 80 -16.22 1.95 6.72
CA ALA A 80 -16.43 2.93 7.78
C ALA A 80 -15.47 4.13 7.71
N TRP A 81 -14.26 3.91 7.21
CA TRP A 81 -13.22 4.95 7.09
C TRP A 81 -12.79 5.19 5.64
N GLN A 82 -13.48 4.56 4.68
CA GLN A 82 -13.07 4.49 3.28
C GLN A 82 -11.58 4.10 3.13
N LEU A 83 -11.15 3.12 3.94
CA LEU A 83 -9.74 2.75 4.05
C LEU A 83 -9.41 1.65 3.05
N HIS A 84 -8.50 1.92 2.13
CA HIS A 84 -7.92 0.90 1.25
C HIS A 84 -6.74 0.26 1.95
N ILE A 85 -6.82 -1.05 2.18
CA ILE A 85 -5.85 -1.82 2.94
C ILE A 85 -5.14 -2.79 1.99
N GLY A 86 -3.82 -2.88 2.12
CA GLY A 86 -3.01 -3.71 1.25
C GLY A 86 -1.60 -3.96 1.78
N TYR A 87 -0.85 -4.73 1.01
CA TYR A 87 0.57 -4.96 1.30
C TYR A 87 1.40 -3.74 0.93
N VAL A 88 2.36 -3.41 1.80
CA VAL A 88 3.45 -2.48 1.49
C VAL A 88 4.63 -3.30 0.96
N VAL A 89 4.96 -3.09 -0.30
CA VAL A 89 6.00 -3.85 -1.02
C VAL A 89 7.06 -2.86 -1.51
N ASP A 90 8.11 -2.67 -0.71
CA ASP A 90 9.19 -1.73 -1.06
C ASP A 90 10.04 -2.25 -2.23
N GLU A 91 10.30 -3.56 -2.28
CA GLU A 91 11.23 -4.21 -3.23
C GLU A 91 10.58 -5.46 -3.84
N PRO A 92 9.60 -5.30 -4.75
CA PRO A 92 8.82 -6.42 -5.27
C PRO A 92 9.64 -7.46 -6.05
N GLU A 93 10.83 -7.08 -6.55
CA GLU A 93 11.70 -7.96 -7.33
C GLU A 93 12.46 -8.98 -6.47
N THR A 94 12.69 -8.67 -5.19
CA THR A 94 13.47 -9.49 -4.26
C THR A 94 12.66 -9.97 -3.06
N ALA A 95 11.48 -9.41 -2.84
CA ALA A 95 10.66 -9.73 -1.70
C ALA A 95 10.19 -11.19 -1.70
N CYS A 96 10.31 -11.83 -0.55
CA CYS A 96 9.64 -13.09 -0.24
C CYS A 96 8.33 -12.77 0.51
N GLY A 97 7.25 -13.47 0.17
CA GLY A 97 5.88 -13.12 0.58
C GLY A 97 5.66 -12.93 2.08
N ASP A 98 6.46 -13.56 2.95
CA ASP A 98 6.23 -13.58 4.41
C ASP A 98 6.58 -12.26 5.13
N GLU A 99 7.24 -11.32 4.45
CA GLU A 99 7.75 -10.08 5.06
C GLU A 99 6.84 -8.85 4.83
N PHE A 100 5.69 -9.04 4.18
CA PHE A 100 4.82 -7.90 3.85
C PHE A 100 3.98 -7.44 5.03
N MET A 101 4.28 -6.24 5.47
CA MET A 101 3.40 -5.48 6.36
C MET A 101 2.17 -4.96 5.61
N LEU A 102 1.11 -4.68 6.37
CA LEU A 102 -0.11 -4.07 5.84
C LEU A 102 -0.20 -2.61 6.24
N ALA A 103 -0.63 -1.79 5.29
CA ALA A 103 -0.97 -0.40 5.52
C ALA A 103 -2.37 -0.08 5.01
N GLY A 104 -2.97 0.96 5.60
CA GLY A 104 -4.22 1.54 5.19
C GLY A 104 -4.02 2.94 4.64
N LEU A 105 -4.83 3.31 3.65
CA LEU A 105 -4.85 4.65 3.07
C LEU A 105 -6.29 5.12 2.87
N SER A 106 -6.58 6.34 3.33
CA SER A 106 -7.84 7.04 3.16
C SER A 106 -7.59 8.55 3.11
N VAL A 107 -8.13 9.20 2.09
CA VAL A 107 -8.13 10.67 2.01
C VAL A 107 -9.18 11.26 2.97
N GLU A 108 -10.28 10.54 3.17
CA GLU A 108 -11.41 10.95 4.02
C GLU A 108 -11.12 10.79 5.51
N ALA A 109 -10.22 9.86 5.87
CA ALA A 109 -9.78 9.60 7.24
C ALA A 109 -8.23 9.56 7.35
N PRO A 110 -7.53 10.70 7.13
CA PRO A 110 -6.06 10.75 7.11
C PRO A 110 -5.42 10.27 8.41
N GLU A 111 -6.13 10.39 9.55
CA GLU A 111 -5.67 9.93 10.85
C GLU A 111 -5.62 8.41 10.97
N LYS A 112 -6.35 7.69 10.12
CA LYS A 112 -6.36 6.23 10.04
C LYS A 112 -5.27 5.65 9.13
N CYS A 113 -4.61 6.49 8.33
CA CYS A 113 -3.57 6.07 7.39
C CYS A 113 -2.27 5.58 8.06
N GLY A 114 -1.51 4.79 7.31
CA GLY A 114 -0.20 4.27 7.69
C GLY A 114 -0.23 2.77 7.98
N MET A 115 0.78 2.29 8.69
CA MET A 115 0.91 0.87 9.05
C MET A 115 -0.27 0.41 9.91
N LEU A 116 -0.77 -0.80 9.66
CA LEU A 116 -1.87 -1.41 10.40
C LEU A 116 -1.45 -2.69 11.12
N ALA A 117 -0.65 -3.53 10.46
CA ALA A 117 -0.18 -4.81 11.00
C ALA A 117 1.11 -5.25 10.31
N ARG A 118 1.86 -6.16 10.93
CA ARG A 118 3.10 -6.73 10.41
C ARG A 118 2.86 -7.83 9.38
N ASN A 119 1.68 -8.46 9.42
CA ASN A 119 1.25 -9.47 8.48
C ASN A 119 -0.29 -9.62 8.50
N LEU A 120 -0.82 -10.39 7.55
CA LEU A 120 -2.26 -10.56 7.38
C LEU A 120 -2.94 -11.27 8.57
N PRO A 121 -2.39 -12.36 9.14
CA PRO A 121 -2.94 -12.96 10.37
C PRO A 121 -3.06 -11.96 11.53
N GLU A 122 -2.05 -11.13 11.78
CA GLU A 122 -2.11 -10.12 12.84
C GLU A 122 -3.22 -9.09 12.58
N LEU A 123 -3.40 -8.63 11.34
CA LEU A 123 -4.51 -7.72 11.00
C LEU A 123 -5.87 -8.38 11.29
N LEU A 124 -6.06 -9.63 10.85
CA LEU A 124 -7.33 -10.34 11.01
C LEU A 124 -7.64 -10.59 12.50
N SER A 125 -6.64 -10.98 13.29
CA SER A 125 -6.76 -11.12 14.75
C SER A 125 -7.17 -9.80 15.41
N ALA A 126 -6.53 -8.70 15.02
CA ALA A 126 -6.82 -7.38 15.59
C ALA A 126 -8.25 -6.93 15.29
N LEU A 127 -8.73 -7.15 14.05
CA LEU A 127 -10.08 -6.79 13.65
C LEU A 127 -11.14 -7.68 14.29
N VAL A 128 -10.87 -8.97 14.47
CA VAL A 128 -11.74 -9.89 15.24
C VAL A 128 -11.87 -9.42 16.68
N HIS A 129 -10.75 -9.03 17.30
CA HIS A 129 -10.75 -8.51 18.67
C HIS A 129 -11.65 -7.27 18.80
N ASP A 130 -11.49 -6.31 17.89
CA ASP A 130 -12.24 -5.05 17.93
C ASP A 130 -13.74 -5.22 17.58
N ALA A 131 -14.08 -6.23 16.77
CA ALA A 131 -15.47 -6.52 16.40
C ALA A 131 -16.28 -7.22 17.51
N GLY A 132 -15.61 -7.86 18.47
CA GLY A 132 -16.27 -8.53 19.61
C GLY A 132 -17.21 -9.66 19.18
N GLU A 133 -18.35 -9.80 19.88
CA GLU A 133 -19.32 -10.88 19.67
C GLU A 133 -19.89 -10.94 18.25
N ALA A 134 -19.96 -9.80 17.54
CA ALA A 134 -20.46 -9.74 16.17
C ALA A 134 -19.64 -10.58 15.17
N ALA A 135 -18.39 -10.89 15.51
CA ALA A 135 -17.47 -11.63 14.67
C ALA A 135 -17.31 -13.11 15.06
N GLU A 136 -18.06 -13.66 16.02
CA GLU A 136 -17.80 -15.00 16.60
C GLU A 136 -17.68 -16.13 15.54
N THR A 137 -18.58 -16.14 14.54
CA THR A 137 -18.53 -17.13 13.44
C THR A 137 -17.30 -16.97 12.55
N VAL A 138 -16.95 -15.72 12.23
CA VAL A 138 -15.77 -15.40 11.40
C VAL A 138 -14.49 -15.70 12.18
N ALA A 139 -14.44 -15.33 13.45
CA ALA A 139 -13.36 -15.60 14.39
C ALA A 139 -13.06 -17.10 14.51
N THR A 140 -14.08 -17.91 14.74
CA THR A 140 -13.93 -19.38 14.87
C THR A 140 -13.29 -19.98 13.62
N THR A 141 -13.74 -19.54 12.44
CA THR A 141 -13.23 -20.04 11.17
C THR A 141 -11.80 -19.54 10.90
N LEU A 142 -11.55 -18.26 11.15
CA LEU A 142 -10.22 -17.66 11.00
C LEU A 142 -9.18 -18.30 11.92
N CYS A 143 -9.53 -18.58 13.19
CA CYS A 143 -8.63 -19.24 14.13
C CYS A 143 -8.24 -20.64 13.66
N ALA A 144 -9.17 -21.37 13.03
CA ALA A 144 -8.90 -22.70 12.48
C ALA A 144 -7.95 -22.66 11.26
N ASP A 145 -8.06 -21.63 10.41
CA ASP A 145 -7.30 -21.54 9.17
C ASP A 145 -5.96 -20.78 9.32
N PHE A 146 -5.87 -19.76 10.18
CA PHE A 146 -4.73 -18.82 10.24
C PHE A 146 -3.90 -18.90 11.53
N GLU A 147 -4.24 -19.80 12.47
CA GLU A 147 -3.58 -19.90 13.78
C GLU A 147 -3.46 -18.53 14.47
N LEU A 148 -4.58 -17.79 14.53
CA LEU A 148 -4.59 -16.43 15.04
C LEU A 148 -4.13 -16.39 16.52
N GLY A 149 -3.02 -15.69 16.77
CA GLY A 149 -2.61 -15.32 18.14
C GLY A 149 -3.37 -14.09 18.64
N ASP A 150 -3.36 -13.85 19.95
CA ASP A 150 -3.92 -12.62 20.53
C ASP A 150 -2.95 -11.44 20.38
N CYS A 151 -3.38 -10.41 19.64
CA CYS A 151 -2.61 -9.18 19.44
C CYS A 151 -3.14 -7.98 20.23
N GLY A 152 -4.30 -8.07 20.90
CA GLY A 152 -4.87 -7.01 21.73
C GLY A 152 -5.41 -5.77 20.99
N GLY A 153 -6.00 -5.97 19.81
CA GLY A 153 -6.74 -4.95 19.04
C GLY A 153 -5.92 -4.18 17.99
N LEU A 154 -6.61 -3.43 17.12
CA LEU A 154 -5.99 -2.76 15.96
C LEU A 154 -4.99 -1.67 16.35
N ASP A 155 -5.26 -0.90 17.42
CA ASP A 155 -4.34 0.15 17.86
C ASP A 155 -2.98 -0.41 18.31
N LYS A 156 -3.00 -1.58 18.97
CA LYS A 156 -1.78 -2.25 19.41
C LYS A 156 -1.01 -2.86 18.23
N ALA A 157 -1.71 -3.50 17.29
CA ALA A 157 -1.11 -4.01 16.05
C ALA A 157 -0.48 -2.86 15.23
N ARG A 158 -1.19 -1.74 15.09
CA ARG A 158 -0.72 -0.52 14.42
C ARG A 158 0.53 0.05 15.07
N ALA A 159 0.56 0.14 16.40
CA ALA A 159 1.73 0.65 17.12
C ALA A 159 2.95 -0.26 16.92
N ALA A 160 2.78 -1.58 16.95
CA ALA A 160 3.86 -2.54 16.71
C ALA A 160 4.38 -2.46 15.26
N ALA A 161 3.47 -2.50 14.27
CA ALA A 161 3.82 -2.41 12.86
C ALA A 161 4.48 -1.08 12.52
N LYS A 162 4.00 0.04 13.08
CA LYS A 162 4.63 1.35 12.92
C LYS A 162 6.04 1.37 13.50
N LYS A 163 6.24 0.84 14.71
CA LYS A 163 7.57 0.79 15.33
C LYS A 163 8.56 0.00 14.48
N GLU A 164 8.14 -1.14 13.95
CA GLU A 164 8.97 -1.98 13.08
C GLU A 164 9.26 -1.29 11.74
N ARG A 165 8.24 -0.66 11.15
CA ARG A 165 8.39 0.13 9.93
C ARG A 165 9.36 1.29 10.10
N ASP A 166 9.22 2.06 11.19
CA ASP A 166 10.07 3.21 11.49
C ASP A 166 11.53 2.80 11.71
N ALA A 167 11.79 1.59 12.21
CA ALA A 167 13.16 1.07 12.39
C ALA A 167 13.88 0.78 11.06
N CYS A 168 13.14 0.58 9.98
CA CYS A 168 13.67 0.25 8.65
C CYS A 168 13.40 1.34 7.59
N SER A 169 12.70 2.43 7.94
CA SER A 169 12.35 3.50 7.01
C SER A 169 13.42 4.58 6.99
N SER A 170 13.82 4.99 5.79
CA SER A 170 14.80 6.05 5.59
C SER A 170 14.14 7.44 5.60
N TYR A 171 12.88 7.54 5.15
CA TYR A 171 12.16 8.82 5.10
C TYR A 171 10.71 8.67 5.59
N CYS A 172 10.29 9.52 6.54
CA CYS A 172 8.88 9.67 6.90
C CYS A 172 8.15 10.48 5.83
N THR A 173 6.97 10.03 5.40
CA THR A 173 6.09 10.70 4.43
C THR A 173 4.74 11.05 5.05
N ASP A 174 4.03 12.00 4.47
CA ASP A 174 2.75 12.51 5.01
C ASP A 174 1.61 11.47 4.92
N ASP A 175 1.74 10.46 4.05
CA ASP A 175 0.85 9.28 4.01
C ASP A 175 1.07 8.29 5.18
N ARG A 176 2.06 8.56 6.05
CA ARG A 176 2.40 7.79 7.27
C ARG A 176 2.87 6.35 7.05
N ILE A 177 3.18 5.97 5.82
CA ILE A 177 3.74 4.65 5.49
C ILE A 177 5.28 4.70 5.45
N GLY A 178 5.84 5.84 5.01
CA GLY A 178 7.29 6.03 4.90
C GLY A 178 7.91 5.33 3.69
N VAL A 179 9.13 5.74 3.37
CA VAL A 179 9.95 5.21 2.27
C VAL A 179 11.13 4.44 2.86
N ARG A 180 11.28 3.18 2.43
CA ARG A 180 12.46 2.35 2.69
C ARG A 180 13.33 2.31 1.44
N VAL A 181 14.60 2.68 1.58
CA VAL A 181 15.61 2.58 0.53
C VAL A 181 16.92 2.06 1.13
N PRO A 182 17.82 1.47 0.32
CA PRO A 182 19.20 1.19 0.72
C PRO A 182 19.90 2.44 1.27
N GLU A 183 21.01 2.25 1.96
CA GLU A 183 21.81 3.36 2.49
C GLU A 183 22.27 4.30 1.35
N GLU A 184 21.98 5.59 1.50
CA GLU A 184 22.29 6.61 0.50
C GLU A 184 23.53 7.41 0.92
N PRO A 185 24.48 7.67 -0.01
CA PRO A 185 25.73 8.36 0.30
C PRO A 185 25.56 9.83 0.69
N ALA A 186 24.44 10.44 0.31
CA ALA A 186 24.06 11.80 0.69
C ALA A 186 22.85 11.72 1.64
N PRO A 187 23.06 11.82 2.97
CA PRO A 187 22.01 11.53 3.93
C PRO A 187 20.94 12.63 3.93
N LEU A 188 19.67 12.20 4.09
CA LEU A 188 18.57 12.72 4.94
C LEU A 188 18.28 14.23 5.02
N GLU A 189 19.27 15.11 4.94
CA GLU A 189 19.17 16.56 5.10
C GLU A 189 18.65 17.27 3.84
N LEU A 190 18.99 16.76 2.65
CA LEU A 190 18.71 17.47 1.39
C LEU A 190 17.22 17.64 1.08
N LEU A 191 16.37 16.78 1.64
CA LEU A 191 14.92 16.90 1.60
C LEU A 191 14.30 16.32 2.88
N HIS A 192 14.74 16.80 4.05
CA HIS A 192 14.05 16.45 5.29
C HIS A 192 12.59 16.95 5.27
N VAL A 193 11.73 16.37 6.12
CA VAL A 193 10.27 16.56 6.06
C VAL A 193 9.83 18.02 6.08
N GLU A 194 10.45 18.89 6.89
CA GLU A 194 10.07 20.30 6.97
C GLU A 194 10.44 21.06 5.69
N PHE A 195 11.62 20.77 5.12
CA PHE A 195 12.03 21.37 3.85
C PHE A 195 11.13 20.93 2.69
N ARG A 196 10.72 19.66 2.64
CA ARG A 196 9.75 19.19 1.62
C ARG A 196 8.41 19.89 1.76
N ARG A 197 7.88 20.01 2.98
CA ARG A 197 6.63 20.74 3.24
C ARG A 197 6.74 22.21 2.86
N HIS A 198 7.86 22.86 3.18
CA HIS A 198 8.12 24.24 2.76
C HIS A 198 8.16 24.36 1.23
N LEU A 199 8.93 23.49 0.57
CA LEU A 199 9.09 23.47 -0.89
C LEU A 199 7.73 23.28 -1.60
N ILE A 200 6.94 22.30 -1.17
CA ILE A 200 5.57 22.07 -1.66
C ILE A 200 4.67 23.29 -1.40
N GLY A 201 4.81 23.90 -0.22
CA GLY A 201 4.06 25.10 0.18
C GLY A 201 4.33 26.33 -0.70
N THR A 202 5.52 26.45 -1.29
CA THR A 202 5.82 27.55 -2.24
C THR A 202 4.98 27.48 -3.51
N ARG A 203 4.50 26.28 -3.88
CA ARG A 203 3.79 26.01 -5.14
C ARG A 203 4.55 26.47 -6.38
N GLU A 204 5.88 26.52 -6.31
CA GLU A 204 6.75 26.82 -7.45
C GLU A 204 7.15 25.55 -8.18
N ARG A 205 6.48 25.29 -9.31
CA ARG A 205 6.61 24.04 -10.09
C ARG A 205 8.05 23.63 -10.35
N ASP A 206 8.81 24.53 -10.95
CA ASP A 206 10.17 24.25 -11.40
C ASP A 206 11.10 24.01 -10.21
N ARG A 207 10.89 24.70 -9.09
CA ARG A 207 11.67 24.46 -7.86
C ARG A 207 11.45 23.06 -7.29
N VAL A 208 10.20 22.59 -7.25
CA VAL A 208 9.87 21.24 -6.74
C VAL A 208 10.51 20.18 -7.64
N LEU A 209 10.32 20.29 -8.96
CA LEU A 209 10.87 19.33 -9.92
C LEU A 209 12.40 19.32 -9.90
N ASP A 210 13.02 20.50 -9.90
CA ASP A 210 14.47 20.64 -9.85
C ASP A 210 15.06 20.07 -8.55
N ALA A 211 14.38 20.22 -7.42
CA ALA A 211 14.83 19.65 -6.16
C ALA A 211 14.84 18.12 -6.20
N GLY A 212 13.78 17.50 -6.71
CA GLY A 212 13.71 16.04 -6.89
C GLY A 212 14.79 15.53 -7.84
N ARG A 213 14.99 16.19 -8.99
CA ARG A 213 16.04 15.82 -9.95
C ARG A 213 17.45 16.04 -9.44
N ARG A 214 17.69 17.10 -8.66
CA ARG A 214 18.98 17.31 -7.99
C ARG A 214 19.27 16.20 -6.99
N ALA A 215 18.27 15.77 -6.20
CA ALA A 215 18.40 14.65 -5.27
C ALA A 215 18.78 13.36 -6.01
N LEU A 216 18.16 13.07 -7.16
CA LEU A 216 18.56 11.95 -8.01
C LEU A 216 20.00 12.07 -8.51
N LYS A 217 20.40 13.24 -9.01
CA LYS A 217 21.74 13.48 -9.57
C LYS A 217 22.87 13.25 -8.55
N ILE A 218 22.62 13.51 -7.27
CA ILE A 218 23.60 13.34 -6.19
C ILE A 218 23.50 11.97 -5.50
N GLY A 219 22.66 11.06 -6.01
CA GLY A 219 22.53 9.70 -5.47
C GLY A 219 21.65 9.60 -4.23
N ALA A 220 20.62 10.45 -4.10
CA ALA A 220 19.60 10.40 -3.04
C ALA A 220 18.18 10.12 -3.61
N PRO A 221 17.94 8.98 -4.29
CA PRO A 221 16.63 8.66 -4.86
C PRO A 221 15.48 8.56 -3.85
N GLY A 222 15.70 8.08 -2.63
CA GLY A 222 14.70 7.99 -1.58
C GLY A 222 14.20 9.35 -1.11
N ALA A 223 15.07 10.35 -1.06
CA ALA A 223 14.69 11.74 -0.79
C ALA A 223 13.73 12.28 -1.88
N ALA A 224 14.04 12.00 -3.15
CA ALA A 224 13.18 12.35 -4.28
C ALA A 224 11.84 11.61 -4.25
N LEU A 225 11.84 10.32 -3.88
CA LEU A 225 10.61 9.54 -3.71
C LEU A 225 9.72 10.09 -2.60
N ALA A 226 10.31 10.44 -1.45
CA ALA A 226 9.59 11.03 -0.34
C ALA A 226 8.95 12.38 -0.74
N LEU A 227 9.67 13.21 -1.52
CA LEU A 227 9.12 14.44 -2.08
C LEU A 227 7.95 14.16 -3.03
N ALA A 228 8.08 13.19 -3.92
CA ALA A 228 6.99 12.83 -4.84
C ALA A 228 5.74 12.37 -4.07
N ARG A 229 5.89 11.54 -3.03
CA ARG A 229 4.76 11.07 -2.21
C ARG A 229 4.09 12.20 -1.43
N ASP A 230 4.87 13.05 -0.76
CA ASP A 230 4.33 14.20 -0.03
C ASP A 230 3.64 15.20 -0.97
N LEU A 231 4.15 15.34 -2.21
CA LEU A 231 3.54 16.19 -3.23
C LEU A 231 2.13 15.70 -3.60
N ILE A 232 1.97 14.40 -3.84
CA ILE A 232 0.66 13.79 -4.13
C ILE A 232 -0.25 13.97 -2.92
N TRP A 233 0.24 13.65 -1.72
CA TRP A 233 -0.54 13.73 -0.49
C TRP A 233 -1.06 15.14 -0.19
N THR A 234 -0.22 16.15 -0.43
CA THR A 234 -0.54 17.54 -0.07
C THR A 234 -1.39 18.24 -1.12
N LEU A 235 -1.15 17.98 -2.42
CA LEU A 235 -1.73 18.76 -3.52
C LEU A 235 -2.74 17.98 -4.38
N GLY A 236 -2.84 16.66 -4.21
CA GLY A 236 -3.90 15.81 -4.78
C GLY A 236 -3.88 15.57 -6.29
N GLU A 237 -4.85 14.77 -6.73
CA GLU A 237 -5.00 14.12 -8.05
C GLU A 237 -5.13 15.06 -9.26
N ARG A 238 -5.82 16.20 -9.11
CA ARG A 238 -6.34 16.98 -10.26
C ARG A 238 -5.51 18.19 -10.61
N THR A 239 -4.20 18.06 -10.46
CA THR A 239 -3.28 19.15 -10.68
C THR A 239 -2.05 18.66 -11.45
N HIS A 240 -1.36 19.58 -12.10
CA HIS A 240 -0.04 19.32 -12.69
C HIS A 240 0.98 18.80 -11.65
N TRP A 241 0.69 18.85 -10.34
CA TRP A 241 1.52 18.28 -9.28
C TRP A 241 1.49 16.76 -9.26
N TYR A 242 0.34 16.15 -9.55
CA TYR A 242 0.25 14.69 -9.66
C TYR A 242 1.08 14.18 -10.85
N GLN A 243 1.09 14.93 -11.98
CA GLN A 243 2.00 14.66 -13.09
C GLN A 243 3.46 14.70 -12.61
N ILE A 244 3.89 15.79 -11.98
CA ILE A 244 5.27 15.93 -11.53
C ILE A 244 5.69 14.81 -10.57
N ALA A 245 4.82 14.42 -9.65
CA ALA A 245 5.10 13.32 -8.74
C ALA A 245 5.29 12.00 -9.49
N LEU A 246 4.42 11.66 -10.43
CA LEU A 246 4.55 10.45 -11.23
C LEU A 246 5.79 10.48 -12.13
N GLU A 247 6.13 11.64 -12.71
CA GLU A 247 7.39 11.87 -13.44
C GLU A 247 8.62 11.57 -12.58
N LEU A 248 8.65 12.12 -11.37
CA LEU A 248 9.73 11.84 -10.42
C LEU A 248 9.77 10.37 -10.04
N MET A 249 8.63 9.74 -9.74
CA MET A 249 8.56 8.31 -9.43
C MET A 249 9.07 7.43 -10.58
N GLU A 250 8.74 7.76 -11.83
CA GLU A 250 9.23 7.06 -13.03
C GLU A 250 10.76 7.13 -13.16
N GLU A 251 11.39 8.23 -12.75
CA GLU A 251 12.85 8.38 -12.74
C GLU A 251 13.49 7.70 -11.50
N VAL A 252 12.83 7.75 -10.34
CA VAL A 252 13.35 7.25 -9.06
C VAL A 252 13.35 5.72 -8.98
N TYR A 253 12.26 5.04 -9.35
CA TYR A 253 12.18 3.59 -9.19
C TYR A 253 13.24 2.81 -9.97
N PRO A 254 13.61 3.17 -11.21
CA PRO A 254 14.75 2.56 -11.89
C PRO A 254 16.07 2.75 -11.14
N ALA A 255 16.31 3.94 -10.55
CA ALA A 255 17.50 4.21 -9.76
C ALA A 255 17.56 3.38 -8.46
N LEU A 256 16.41 2.96 -7.94
CA LEU A 256 16.27 2.05 -6.81
C LEU A 256 16.19 0.57 -7.21
N HIS A 257 16.36 0.25 -8.50
CA HIS A 257 16.20 -1.12 -9.04
C HIS A 257 14.82 -1.74 -8.81
N ARG A 258 13.74 -0.94 -8.87
CA ARG A 258 12.34 -1.34 -8.63
C ARG A 258 11.45 -1.23 -9.89
N PRO A 259 11.73 -1.96 -10.99
CA PRO A 259 11.02 -1.82 -12.26
C PRO A 259 9.51 -2.10 -12.20
N LEU A 260 9.01 -2.96 -11.30
CA LEU A 260 7.56 -3.16 -11.12
C LEU A 260 6.89 -1.86 -10.66
N LEU A 261 7.44 -1.19 -9.65
CA LEU A 261 6.89 0.07 -9.13
C LEU A 261 6.95 1.18 -10.18
N ALA A 262 8.01 1.23 -11.00
CA ALA A 262 8.10 2.11 -12.17
C ALA A 262 6.99 1.83 -13.21
N ARG A 263 6.60 0.56 -13.39
CA ARG A 263 5.45 0.20 -14.26
C ARG A 263 4.13 0.61 -13.63
N VAL A 264 3.97 0.48 -12.32
CA VAL A 264 2.78 0.95 -11.60
C VAL A 264 2.62 2.46 -11.78
N ALA A 265 3.66 3.25 -11.51
CA ALA A 265 3.64 4.71 -11.73
C ALA A 265 3.27 5.10 -13.17
N ARG A 266 3.86 4.44 -14.18
CA ARG A 266 3.51 4.65 -15.61
C ARG A 266 2.06 4.30 -15.94
N ARG A 267 1.52 3.23 -15.37
CA ARG A 267 0.11 2.84 -15.56
C ARG A 267 -0.82 3.89 -14.95
N GLU A 268 -0.47 4.40 -13.77
CA GLU A 268 -1.19 5.49 -13.13
C GLU A 268 -1.16 6.76 -13.96
N TRP A 269 0.00 7.12 -14.52
CA TRP A 269 0.10 8.22 -15.48
C TRP A 269 -0.86 8.01 -16.66
N ALA A 270 -0.82 6.83 -17.29
CA ALA A 270 -1.64 6.53 -18.45
C ALA A 270 -3.14 6.53 -18.15
N ARG A 271 -3.53 6.11 -16.94
CA ARG A 271 -4.92 6.12 -16.45
C ARG A 271 -5.47 7.53 -16.37
N HIS A 272 -4.67 8.49 -15.89
CA HIS A 272 -5.12 9.86 -15.62
C HIS A 272 -4.90 10.84 -16.78
N TYR A 273 -3.85 10.63 -17.58
CA TYR A 273 -3.42 11.58 -18.62
C TYR A 273 -3.35 10.98 -20.03
N GLY A 274 -3.70 9.71 -20.18
CA GLY A 274 -3.54 8.97 -21.43
C GLY A 274 -2.09 8.56 -21.73
N ARG A 275 -1.87 7.89 -22.87
CA ARG A 275 -0.53 7.43 -23.25
C ARG A 275 0.36 8.62 -23.60
N ARG A 276 1.54 8.70 -22.99
CA ARG A 276 2.62 9.59 -23.45
C ARG A 276 2.94 9.24 -24.91
N LYS A 277 2.93 10.24 -25.79
CA LYS A 277 3.49 10.08 -27.14
C LYS A 277 5.01 9.96 -26.96
N SER A 278 5.53 8.77 -27.20
CA SER A 278 6.97 8.49 -27.30
C SER A 278 7.58 9.22 -28.48
#